data_AF-A0A7D9E4W0-F1
#
_entry.id   AF-A0A7D9E4W0-F1
#
_cell.length_a   1.000
_cell.length_b   1.000
_cell.length_c   1.000
_cell.angle_alpha   90.00
_cell.angle_beta   90.00
_cell.angle_gamma   90.00
#
_symmetry.space_group_name_H-M   'P 1'
#
loop_
_entity.id
_entity.type
_entity.pdbx_description
1 polymer ?
#
loop_
_entity_poly.entity_id
_entity_poly.type
_entity_poly.pdbx_seq_one_letter_code
_entity_poly.pdbx_strand_id
1 'polypeptide(L)'
;EKEKAKRLQSEPDEEGWVTIGKGGRKPGASKVEAAELLERRKKKKQKQQLYFYNFQQRETRREHIAQLRKKFEEDKEKVAKMKAARKFRPY
;
A
#
# COMPACT_ATOMS: atom_id res chain seq x y z
N GLU A 1 25.55 -7.89 -10.82
CA GLU A 1 26.11 -6.63 -10.27
C GLU A 1 26.19 -6.59 -8.76
N LYS A 2 25.12 -6.92 -8.02
CA LYS A 2 25.13 -6.95 -6.53
C LYS A 2 26.17 -7.88 -5.91
N GLU A 3 26.46 -9.03 -6.52
CA GLU A 3 27.51 -9.95 -6.03
C GLU A 3 28.92 -9.43 -6.27
N LYS A 4 29.16 -8.76 -7.41
CA LYS A 4 30.45 -8.09 -7.70
C LYS A 4 30.72 -6.98 -6.69
N ALA A 5 29.72 -6.16 -6.37
CA ALA A 5 29.83 -5.11 -5.36
C ALA A 5 30.04 -5.64 -3.93
N LYS A 6 29.53 -6.83 -3.60
CA LYS A 6 29.83 -7.49 -2.31
C LYS A 6 31.25 -8.08 -2.28
N ARG A 7 31.75 -8.61 -3.41
CA ARG A 7 33.12 -9.11 -3.52
C ARG A 7 34.16 -8.00 -3.40
N LEU A 8 33.95 -6.88 -4.11
CA LEU A 8 34.76 -5.66 -3.98
C LEU A 8 34.75 -5.03 -2.57
N GLN A 9 33.81 -5.41 -1.69
CA GLN A 9 33.78 -4.94 -0.29
C GLN A 9 34.44 -5.92 0.68
N SER A 10 34.70 -7.16 0.23
CA SER A 10 35.31 -8.23 1.03
C SER A 10 36.75 -8.50 0.62
N GLU A 11 37.17 -8.05 -0.56
CA GLU A 11 38.54 -8.11 -1.03
C GLU A 11 39.34 -6.98 -0.36
N PRO A 12 40.44 -7.29 0.37
CA PRO A 12 41.30 -6.27 0.94
C PRO A 12 42.13 -5.58 -0.15
N ASP A 13 42.27 -4.26 -0.04
CA ASP A 13 43.08 -3.46 -0.96
C ASP A 13 44.59 -3.77 -0.81
N GLU A 14 45.43 -3.24 -1.71
CA GLU A 14 46.89 -3.47 -1.73
C GLU A 14 47.61 -3.10 -0.42
N GLU A 15 46.96 -2.29 0.42
CA GLU A 15 47.43 -1.85 1.74
C GLU A 15 46.75 -2.60 2.92
N GLY A 16 45.99 -3.67 2.63
CA GLY A 16 45.42 -4.59 3.61
C GLY A 16 44.17 -4.10 4.36
N TRP A 17 43.59 -2.96 3.96
CA TRP A 17 42.39 -2.41 4.59
C TRP A 17 41.11 -3.04 4.02
N VAL A 18 40.12 -3.27 4.89
CA VAL A 18 38.77 -3.75 4.51
C VAL A 18 37.77 -2.65 4.83
N THR A 19 37.11 -2.10 3.81
CA THR A 19 36.10 -1.06 4.00
C THR A 19 34.77 -1.64 4.48
N ILE A 20 34.36 -1.34 5.72
CA ILE A 20 33.03 -1.73 6.26
C ILE A 20 31.98 -0.71 5.79
N GLY A 21 31.55 -0.81 4.54
CA GLY A 21 30.45 -0.02 3.98
C GLY A 21 29.10 -0.72 4.09
N LYS A 22 28.02 -0.02 4.48
CA LYS A 22 26.66 -0.57 4.35
C LYS A 22 26.36 -0.78 2.87
N GLY A 23 26.15 -2.03 2.47
CA GLY A 23 25.72 -2.41 1.12
C GLY A 23 24.61 -1.49 0.61
N GLY A 24 24.78 -1.04 -0.65
CA GLY A 24 24.05 0.08 -1.24
C GLY A 24 22.56 0.13 -0.93
N ARG A 25 22.07 1.35 -0.66
CA ARG A 25 20.63 1.64 -0.51
C ARG A 25 19.87 1.01 -1.67
N LYS A 26 18.75 0.33 -1.37
CA LYS A 26 17.80 -0.10 -2.41
C LYS A 26 17.51 1.11 -3.31
N PRO A 27 17.49 0.95 -4.65
CA PRO A 27 17.10 2.06 -5.52
C PRO A 27 15.75 2.59 -5.01
N GLY A 28 15.69 3.90 -4.81
CA GLY A 28 14.52 4.55 -4.24
C GLY A 28 13.26 4.18 -5.03
N ALA A 29 12.11 4.19 -4.34
CA ALA A 29 10.81 4.06 -4.98
C ALA A 29 10.75 4.92 -6.25
N SER A 30 10.08 4.43 -7.29
CA SER A 30 9.98 5.17 -8.55
C SER A 30 9.45 6.60 -8.27
N LYS A 31 9.82 7.59 -9.10
CA LYS A 31 9.39 8.99 -8.90
C LYS A 31 7.86 9.11 -8.73
N VAL A 32 7.10 8.22 -9.37
CA VAL A 32 5.65 8.10 -9.26
C VAL A 32 5.22 7.58 -7.89
N GLU A 33 5.81 6.48 -7.40
CA GLU A 33 5.53 5.93 -6.07
C GLU A 33 5.93 6.91 -4.95
N ALA A 34 7.04 7.63 -5.13
CA ALA A 34 7.49 8.65 -4.19
C ALA A 34 6.51 9.84 -4.12
N ALA A 35 5.98 10.28 -5.26
CA ALA A 35 4.97 11.32 -5.33
C ALA A 35 3.65 10.87 -4.69
N GLU A 36 3.19 9.65 -4.97
CA GLU A 36 1.98 9.11 -4.34
C GLU A 36 2.12 8.98 -2.82
N LEU A 37 3.30 8.56 -2.34
CA LEU A 37 3.59 8.47 -0.91
C LEU A 37 3.54 9.86 -0.24
N LEU A 38 4.07 10.89 -0.90
CA LEU A 38 4.00 12.27 -0.43
C LEU A 38 2.56 12.78 -0.38
N GLU A 39 1.76 12.51 -1.41
CA GLU A 39 0.33 12.87 -1.45
C GLU A 39 -0.47 12.16 -0.35
N ARG A 40 -0.22 10.86 -0.11
CA ARG A 40 -0.83 10.12 1.01
C ARG A 40 -0.42 10.71 2.36
N ARG A 41 0.83 11.16 2.53
CA ARG A 41 1.29 11.84 3.75
C ARG A 41 0.61 13.19 3.95
N LYS A 42 0.46 14.01 2.90
CA LYS A 42 -0.26 15.30 2.96
C LYS A 42 -1.72 15.11 3.35
N LYS A 43 -2.42 14.16 2.70
CA LYS A 43 -3.82 13.83 3.01
C LYS A 43 -3.99 13.35 4.46
N LYS A 44 -3.03 12.58 4.99
CA LYS A 44 -3.05 12.17 6.42
C LYS A 44 -2.88 13.37 7.36
N LYS A 45 -1.98 14.31 7.06
CA LYS A 45 -1.79 15.52 7.88
C LYS A 45 -3.02 16.43 7.89
N GLN A 46 -3.66 16.65 6.73
CA GLN A 46 -4.91 17.42 6.65
C GLN A 46 -6.03 16.79 7.49
N LYS A 47 -6.15 15.45 7.47
CA LYS A 47 -7.15 14.74 8.29
C LYS A 47 -6.90 14.84 9.79
N GLN A 48 -5.65 15.02 10.23
CA GLN A 48 -5.34 15.25 11.64
C GLN A 48 -5.81 16.62 12.13
N GLN A 49 -5.91 17.61 11.25
CA GLN A 49 -6.44 18.94 11.58
C GLN A 49 -7.98 18.99 11.57
N LEU A 50 -8.65 18.01 10.95
CA LEU A 50 -10.10 18.02 10.78
C LEU A 50 -10.86 17.55 12.03
N TYR A 51 -10.27 16.67 12.83
CA TYR A 51 -10.92 16.09 14.00
C TYR A 51 -10.12 16.41 15.26
N PHE A 52 -10.76 17.10 16.20
CA PHE A 52 -10.14 17.46 17.47
C PHE A 52 -9.92 16.23 18.37
N TYR A 53 -10.80 15.23 18.26
CA TYR A 53 -10.73 14.02 19.08
C TYR A 53 -10.62 12.73 18.27
N ASN A 54 -9.93 11.74 18.86
CA ASN A 54 -9.76 10.42 18.26
C ASN A 54 -11.07 9.63 18.09
N PHE A 55 -12.09 9.88 18.92
CA PHE A 55 -13.37 9.16 18.84
C PHE A 55 -14.16 9.53 17.57
N GLN A 56 -14.09 10.80 17.12
CA GLN A 56 -14.76 11.27 15.90
C GLN A 56 -14.26 10.51 14.66
N GLN A 57 -12.95 10.25 14.60
CA GLN A 57 -12.37 9.44 13.53
C GLN A 57 -12.78 7.97 13.61
N ARG A 58 -13.00 7.42 14.81
CA ARG A 58 -13.46 6.04 14.98
C ARG A 58 -14.92 5.88 14.56
N GLU A 59 -15.76 6.84 14.90
CA GLU A 59 -17.17 6.87 14.53
C GLU A 59 -17.38 6.94 13.02
N THR A 60 -16.78 7.92 12.35
CA THR A 60 -16.84 8.05 10.87
C THR A 60 -16.34 6.80 10.14
N ARG A 61 -15.26 6.16 10.64
CA ARG A 61 -14.79 4.88 10.08
C ARG A 61 -15.80 3.75 10.29
N ARG A 62 -16.44 3.65 11.45
CA ARG A 62 -17.47 2.64 11.73
C ARG A 62 -18.68 2.81 10.82
N GLU A 63 -19.16 4.05 10.68
CA GLU A 63 -20.28 4.38 9.78
C GLU A 63 -19.97 4.00 8.33
N HIS A 64 -18.77 4.35 7.85
CA HIS A 64 -18.34 4.00 6.50
C HIS A 64 -18.30 2.48 6.27
N ILE A 65 -17.79 1.72 7.24
CA ILE A 65 -17.78 0.25 7.16
C ILE A 65 -19.21 -0.31 7.16
N ALA A 66 -20.11 0.24 7.99
CA ALA A 66 -21.51 -0.17 8.03
C ALA A 66 -22.21 0.07 6.68
N GLN A 67 -21.98 1.24 6.07
CA GLN A 67 -22.51 1.55 4.74
C GLN A 67 -22.00 0.59 3.66
N LEU A 68 -20.72 0.22 3.69
CA LEU A 68 -20.15 -0.75 2.74
C LEU A 68 -20.77 -2.14 2.89
N ARG A 69 -21.00 -2.59 4.14
CA ARG A 69 -21.66 -3.87 4.41
C ARG A 69 -23.10 -3.89 3.87
N LYS A 70 -23.86 -2.83 4.13
CA LYS A 70 -25.23 -2.69 3.63
C LYS A 70 -25.28 -2.76 2.10
N LYS A 71 -24.45 -1.99 1.41
CA LYS A 71 -24.35 -2.01 -0.06
C LYS A 71 -23.96 -3.38 -0.60
N PHE A 72 -23.04 -4.07 0.07
CA PHE A 72 -22.62 -5.40 -0.33
C PHE A 72 -23.75 -6.43 -0.22
N GLU A 73 -24.57 -6.36 0.82
CA GLU A 73 -25.75 -7.22 0.98
C GLU A 73 -26.78 -6.94 -0.12
N GLU A 74 -27.08 -5.67 -0.40
CA GLU A 74 -27.97 -5.26 -1.49
C GLU A 74 -27.50 -5.77 -2.86
N ASP A 75 -26.20 -5.61 -3.15
CA ASP A 75 -25.60 -6.08 -4.41
C ASP A 75 -25.60 -7.62 -4.50
N LYS A 76 -25.37 -8.31 -3.38
CA LYS A 76 -25.44 -9.77 -3.31
C LYS A 76 -26.85 -10.27 -3.68
N GLU A 77 -27.88 -9.63 -3.15
CA GLU A 77 -29.28 -9.95 -3.50
C GLU A 77 -29.58 -9.66 -4.97
N LYS A 78 -29.13 -8.51 -5.48
CA LYS A 78 -29.32 -8.14 -6.89
C LYS A 78 -28.66 -9.16 -7.82
N VAL A 79 -27.43 -9.58 -7.52
CA VAL A 79 -26.70 -10.59 -8.29
C VAL A 79 -27.39 -11.96 -8.19
N ALA A 80 -27.91 -12.33 -7.02
CA ALA A 80 -28.68 -13.58 -6.88
C ALA A 80 -29.93 -13.58 -7.76
N LYS A 81 -30.70 -12.48 -7.78
CA LYS A 81 -31.86 -12.29 -8.66
C LYS A 81 -31.48 -12.38 -10.14
N MET A 82 -30.41 -11.71 -10.56
CA MET A 82 -29.92 -11.78 -11.95
C MET A 82 -29.48 -13.19 -12.34
N LYS A 83 -28.78 -13.89 -11.45
CA LYS A 83 -28.36 -15.29 -11.68
C LYS A 83 -29.56 -16.22 -11.80
N ALA A 84 -30.58 -16.05 -10.96
CA ALA A 84 -31.81 -16.85 -11.03
C ALA A 84 -32.62 -16.57 -12.31
N ALA A 85 -32.70 -15.31 -12.74
CA ALA A 85 -33.40 -14.93 -13.98
C ALA A 85 -32.65 -15.34 -15.25
N ARG A 86 -31.33 -15.54 -15.16
CA ARG A 86 -30.49 -15.88 -16.31
C ARG A 86 -30.77 -17.32 -16.76
N LYS A 87 -31.39 -17.47 -17.92
CA LYS A 87 -31.50 -18.75 -18.63
C LYS A 87 -30.18 -19.04 -19.33
N PHE A 88 -29.34 -19.86 -18.69
CA PHE A 88 -28.06 -20.29 -19.25
C PHE A 88 -28.29 -21.15 -20.50
N ARG A 89 -27.72 -20.73 -21.64
CA ARG A 89 -27.73 -21.47 -22.91
C ARG A 89 -26.27 -21.89 -23.19
N PRO A 90 -25.91 -23.17 -22.96
CA PRO A 90 -24.52 -23.64 -22.97
C PRO A 90 -23.95 -23.97 -24.36
N TYR A 91 -24.79 -23.99 -25.40
CA TYR A 91 -24.43 -24.33 -26.78
C TYR A 91 -24.71 -23.14 -27.68
#